data_AF-A0A1H4YVY9-F1
#
_entry.id   AF-A0A1H4YVY9-F1
#
_cell.length_a   1.000
_cell.length_b   1.000
_cell.length_c   1.000
_cell.angle_alpha   90.00
_cell.angle_beta   90.00
_cell.angle_gamma   90.00
#
_symmetry.space_group_name_H-M   'P 1'
#
loop_
_entity.id
_entity.type
_entity.pdbx_description
1 polymer ?
#
loop_
_entity_poly.entity_id
_entity_poly.type
_entity_poly.pdbx_seq_one_letter_code
_entity_poly.pdbx_strand_id
1 'polypeptide(L)'
;MNLELNSDNIINALLSQGLVLVKKADLEEMINNVNISNTIDRRKKYVSHKEIIKMFGVTDYWLKKQREAAGTKIKCIPGENKNSAWTYQIGSIEDEQERLAV
;
A
#
# COMPACT_ATOMS: atom_id res chain seq x y z
N MET A 1 -26.11 -34.16 25.23
CA MET A 1 -26.58 -33.59 23.95
C MET A 1 -25.34 -33.05 23.25
N ASN A 2 -24.74 -33.84 22.37
CA ASN A 2 -23.57 -33.41 21.61
C ASN A 2 -24.05 -32.46 20.52
N LEU A 3 -23.86 -31.16 20.74
CA LEU A 3 -23.95 -30.17 19.68
C LEU A 3 -22.72 -30.38 18.81
N GLU A 4 -22.85 -31.20 17.77
CA GLU A 4 -21.94 -31.10 16.63
C GLU A 4 -22.12 -29.70 16.07
N LEU A 5 -21.18 -28.81 16.45
CA LEU A 5 -21.03 -27.47 15.91
C LEU A 5 -20.64 -27.62 14.42
N ASN A 6 -21.65 -27.87 13.58
CA ASN A 6 -21.49 -27.86 12.15
C ASN A 6 -21.07 -26.43 11.76
N SER A 7 -19.94 -26.32 11.06
CA SER A 7 -19.37 -25.05 10.61
C SER A 7 -20.41 -24.18 9.88
N ASP A 8 -21.34 -24.81 9.15
CA ASP A 8 -22.41 -24.13 8.44
C ASP A 8 -23.40 -23.41 9.37
N ASN A 9 -23.70 -23.99 10.54
CA ASN A 9 -24.59 -23.37 11.53
C ASN A 9 -23.94 -22.13 12.17
N ILE A 10 -22.61 -22.16 12.36
CA ILE A 10 -21.85 -21.02 12.88
C ILE A 10 -21.83 -19.91 11.82
N ILE A 11 -21.56 -20.24 10.56
CA ILE A 11 -21.53 -19.28 9.45
C ILE A 11 -22.89 -18.58 9.32
N ASN A 12 -23.99 -19.34 9.33
CA ASN A 12 -25.33 -18.78 9.20
C ASN A 12 -25.72 -17.90 10.41
N ALA A 13 -25.33 -18.29 11.63
CA ALA A 13 -25.56 -17.48 12.82
C ALA A 13 -24.79 -16.16 12.77
N LEU A 14 -23.54 -16.16 12.30
CA LEU A 14 -22.73 -14.95 12.14
C LEU A 14 -23.33 -14.01 11.07
N LEU A 15 -23.72 -14.56 9.92
CA LEU A 15 -24.37 -13.79 8.85
C LEU A 15 -25.69 -13.15 9.32
N SER A 16 -26.51 -13.87 10.10
CA SER A 16 -27.77 -13.34 10.65
C SER A 16 -27.58 -12.17 11.62
N GLN A 17 -26.40 -12.04 12.23
CA GLN A 17 -26.03 -10.91 13.08
C GLN A 17 -25.31 -9.80 12.31
N GLY A 18 -25.23 -9.89 10.98
CA GLY A 18 -24.54 -8.92 10.13
C GLY A 18 -23.02 -9.05 10.14
N LEU A 19 -22.49 -10.17 10.65
CA LEU A 19 -21.06 -10.43 10.69
C LEU A 19 -20.63 -11.23 9.45
N VAL A 20 -19.50 -10.84 8.87
CA VAL A 20 -18.93 -11.51 7.68
C VAL A 20 -17.63 -12.21 8.09
N LEU A 21 -17.49 -13.46 7.67
CA LEU A 21 -16.25 -14.22 7.80
C LEU A 21 -15.28 -13.81 6.69
N VAL A 22 -14.16 -13.24 7.10
CA VAL A 22 -13.06 -12.87 6.21
C VAL A 22 -11.82 -13.67 6.59
N LYS A 23 -10.96 -13.95 5.61
CA LYS A 23 -9.65 -14.53 5.93
C LYS A 23 -8.85 -13.49 6.72
N LYS A 24 -8.08 -13.96 7.69
CA LYS A 24 -7.21 -13.11 8.49
C LYS A 24 -6.27 -12.25 7.63
N ALA A 25 -5.70 -12.83 6.57
CA ALA A 25 -4.81 -12.12 5.65
C ALA A 25 -5.52 -10.93 4.98
N ASP A 26 -6.74 -11.15 4.46
CA ASP A 26 -7.53 -10.12 3.80
C ASP A 26 -7.89 -8.98 4.78
N LEU A 27 -8.20 -9.32 6.04
CA LEU A 27 -8.47 -8.33 7.08
C LEU A 27 -7.23 -7.51 7.45
N GLU A 28 -6.07 -8.16 7.59
CA GLU A 28 -4.80 -7.49 7.87
C GLU A 28 -4.41 -6.54 6.73
N GLU A 29 -4.60 -6.96 5.47
CA GLU A 29 -4.40 -6.11 4.30
C GLU A 29 -5.34 -4.89 4.31
N MET A 30 -6.63 -5.09 4.60
CA MET A 30 -7.61 -4.01 4.69
C MET A 30 -7.24 -2.99 5.77
N ILE A 31 -6.85 -3.46 6.96
CA ILE A 31 -6.43 -2.61 8.07
C ILE A 31 -5.15 -1.84 7.72
N ASN A 32 -4.18 -2.49 7.08
CA ASN A 32 -2.95 -1.84 6.63
C ASN A 32 -3.26 -0.73 5.61
N ASN A 33 -4.12 -1.00 4.63
CA ASN A 33 -4.52 -0.02 3.61
C ASN A 33 -5.22 1.20 4.23
N VAL A 34 -6.12 1.00 5.20
CA VAL A 34 -6.80 2.09 5.92
C VAL A 34 -5.82 2.90 6.77
N ASN A 35 -4.92 2.26 7.52
CA ASN A 35 -3.93 2.97 8.35
C ASN A 35 -2.90 3.76 7.54
N ILE A 36 -2.51 3.25 6.36
CA ILE A 36 -1.65 3.96 5.41
C ILE A 36 -2.36 5.23 4.91
N SER A 37 -3.66 5.16 4.62
CA SER A 37 -4.44 6.32 4.16
C SER A 37 -4.55 7.44 5.20
N ASN A 38 -4.58 7.11 6.50
CA ASN A 38 -4.65 8.10 7.59
C ASN A 38 -3.29 8.69 7.98
N THR A 39 -2.19 7.97 7.74
CA THR A 39 -0.84 8.44 8.13
C THR A 39 -0.25 9.42 7.11
N ILE A 40 -0.74 9.39 5.88
CA ILE A 40 -0.07 10.04 4.75
C ILE A 40 -0.94 11.20 4.25
N ASP A 41 -0.45 12.42 4.48
CA ASP A 41 -1.09 13.63 3.99
C ASP A 41 -1.00 13.72 2.46
N ARG A 42 -2.06 13.29 1.78
CA ARG A 42 -2.19 13.33 0.31
C ARG A 42 -2.13 14.75 -0.29
N ARG A 43 -2.21 15.80 0.53
CA ARG A 43 -2.01 17.20 0.07
C ARG A 43 -0.53 17.49 -0.21
N LYS A 44 0.38 16.71 0.36
CA LYS A 44 1.81 16.87 0.10
C LYS A 44 2.13 16.38 -1.31
N LYS A 45 2.59 17.29 -2.17
CA LYS A 45 3.02 16.95 -3.53
C LYS A 45 4.25 16.03 -3.56
N TYR A 46 5.13 16.18 -2.56
CA TYR A 46 6.35 15.40 -2.40
C TYR A 46 6.38 14.73 -1.03
N VAL A 47 6.81 13.47 -1.00
CA VAL A 47 6.94 12.68 0.22
C VAL A 47 8.29 11.95 0.25
N SER A 48 8.69 11.49 1.44
CA SER A 48 9.96 10.80 1.61
C SER A 48 9.98 9.44 0.93
N HIS A 49 11.17 8.94 0.65
CA HIS A 49 11.40 7.59 0.12
C HIS A 49 10.65 6.50 0.91
N LYS A 50 10.67 6.56 2.25
CA LYS A 50 9.99 5.59 3.12
C LYS A 50 8.46 5.67 3.00
N GLU A 51 7.92 6.88 2.80
CA GLU A 51 6.49 7.07 2.60
C GLU A 51 6.05 6.48 1.26
N ILE A 52 6.79 6.70 0.16
CA ILE A 52 6.46 6.10 -1.15
C ILE A 52 6.39 4.58 -1.10
N ILE A 53 7.38 3.93 -0.47
CA ILE A 53 7.40 2.46 -0.32
C ILE A 53 6.12 1.99 0.36
N LYS A 54 5.69 2.68 1.42
CA LYS A 54 4.47 2.35 2.16
C LYS A 54 3.20 2.65 1.36
N MET A 55 3.15 3.77 0.64
CA MET A 55 1.97 4.19 -0.14
C MET A 55 1.68 3.25 -1.31
N PHE A 56 2.73 2.90 -2.07
CA PHE A 56 2.60 2.28 -3.37
C PHE A 56 3.00 0.80 -3.37
N GLY A 57 3.40 0.26 -2.21
CA GLY A 57 3.84 -1.14 -2.09
C GLY A 57 5.08 -1.47 -2.91
N VAL A 58 5.88 -0.46 -3.31
CA VAL A 58 7.07 -0.63 -4.14
C VAL A 58 8.29 -0.92 -3.29
N THR A 59 9.28 -1.62 -3.85
CA THR A 59 10.55 -1.90 -3.16
C THR A 59 11.55 -0.77 -3.34
N ASP A 60 12.54 -0.67 -2.43
CA ASP A 60 13.68 0.26 -2.58
C ASP A 60 14.41 0.03 -3.91
N TYR A 61 14.64 -1.24 -4.26
CA TYR A 61 15.24 -1.63 -5.54
C TYR A 61 14.44 -1.09 -6.73
N TRP A 62 13.10 -1.21 -6.69
CA TRP A 62 12.24 -0.68 -7.75
C TRP A 62 12.41 0.84 -7.88
N LEU A 63 12.35 1.58 -6.77
CA LEU A 63 12.52 3.04 -6.80
C LEU A 63 13.87 3.47 -7.35
N LYS A 64 14.94 2.79 -6.92
CA LYS A 64 16.30 3.06 -7.42
C LYS A 64 16.39 2.80 -8.91
N LYS A 65 15.92 1.64 -9.37
CA LYS A 65 15.94 1.24 -10.78
C LYS A 65 15.15 2.21 -11.64
N GLN A 66 13.92 2.55 -11.25
CA GLN A 66 13.07 3.43 -12.05
C GLN A 66 13.54 4.87 -12.03
N ARG A 67 14.14 5.37 -10.94
CA ARG A 67 14.79 6.70 -10.94
C ARG A 67 15.90 6.81 -11.98
N GLU A 68 16.69 5.74 -12.15
CA GLU A 68 17.87 5.72 -13.01
C GLU A 68 17.53 5.31 -14.45
N ALA A 69 16.29 4.89 -14.72
CA ALA A 69 15.85 4.44 -16.03
C ALA A 69 15.66 5.62 -17.01
N ALA A 70 16.13 5.44 -18.23
CA ALA A 70 15.89 6.39 -19.31
C ALA A 70 14.38 6.44 -19.63
N GLY A 71 13.80 7.65 -19.63
CA GLY A 71 12.37 7.84 -19.90
C GLY A 71 11.43 7.57 -18.72
N THR A 72 11.98 7.42 -17.51
CA THR A 72 11.16 7.37 -16.29
C THR A 72 10.30 8.62 -16.14
N LYS A 73 9.06 8.43 -15.70
CA LYS A 73 8.20 9.55 -15.31
C LYS A 73 8.47 10.02 -13.88
N ILE A 74 9.27 9.28 -13.10
CA ILE A 74 9.55 9.59 -11.69
C ILE A 74 10.22 10.95 -11.56
N LYS A 75 9.57 11.83 -10.80
CA LYS A 75 10.11 13.14 -10.40
C LYS A 75 10.54 13.05 -8.95
N CYS A 76 11.82 13.25 -8.70
CA CYS A 76 12.40 13.17 -7.36
C CYS A 76 13.43 14.28 -7.13
N ILE A 77 13.61 14.64 -5.86
CA ILE A 77 14.59 15.63 -5.42
C ILE A 77 15.64 14.87 -4.59
N PRO A 78 16.92 14.92 -4.99
CA PRO A 78 18.00 14.35 -4.21
C PRO A 78 18.11 15.07 -2.86
N GLY A 79 18.47 14.32 -1.81
CA GLY A 79 18.80 14.93 -0.53
C GLY A 79 20.07 15.78 -0.63
N GLU A 80 20.17 16.83 0.18
CA GLU A 80 21.30 17.78 0.15
C GLU A 80 22.66 17.11 0.39
N ASN A 81 22.70 16.04 1.18
CA ASN A 81 23.90 15.29 1.50
C ASN A 81 23.81 13.84 1.00
N LYS A 82 24.95 13.16 0.87
CA LYS A 82 25.04 11.74 0.47
C LYS A 82 24.15 10.81 1.30
N ASN A 83 23.88 11.16 2.56
CA ASN A 83 23.06 10.38 3.49
C ASN A 83 21.62 10.92 3.65
N SER A 84 21.30 12.04 2.99
CA SER A 84 19.97 12.64 3.08
C SER A 84 18.97 11.84 2.25
N ALA A 85 17.77 11.65 2.80
CA ALA A 85 16.72 10.91 2.12
C ALA A 85 16.23 11.66 0.87
N TRP A 86 15.97 10.90 -0.20
CA TRP A 86 15.34 11.41 -1.40
C TRP A 86 13.85 11.67 -1.13
N THR A 87 13.32 12.69 -1.79
CA THR A 87 11.88 12.95 -1.81
C THR A 87 11.33 12.76 -3.22
N TYR A 88 10.10 12.29 -3.32
CA TYR A 88 9.47 11.85 -4.57
C TYR A 88 8.12 12.51 -4.73
N GLN A 89 7.80 12.92 -5.95
CA GLN A 89 6.48 13.45 -6.28
C GLN A 89 5.49 12.28 -6.38
N ILE A 90 4.41 12.33 -5.60
CA ILE A 90 3.40 11.25 -5.52
C ILE A 90 2.87 10.87 -6.92
N GLY A 91 2.30 11.84 -7.64
CA GLY A 91 1.69 11.56 -8.96
C GLY A 91 2.68 11.02 -10.00
N SER A 92 3.98 11.30 -9.86
CA SER A 92 4.98 10.74 -10.77
C SER A 92 5.25 9.24 -10.56
N ILE A 93 4.95 8.73 -9.35
CA ILE A 93 5.01 7.29 -9.06
C ILE A 93 3.78 6.59 -9.65
N GLU A 94 2.60 7.19 -9.52
CA GLU A 94 1.35 6.71 -10.14
C GLU A 94 1.51 6.61 -11.66
N ASP A 95 1.95 7.69 -12.31
CA ASP A 95 2.15 7.75 -13.76
C ASP A 95 3.14 6.67 -14.26
N GLU A 96 4.14 6.34 -13.43
CA GLU A 96 5.17 5.34 -13.75
C GLU A 96 4.66 3.92 -13.56
N GLN A 97 3.88 3.66 -12.51
CA GLN A 97 3.21 2.37 -12.33
C GLN A 97 2.23 2.10 -13.48
N GLU A 98 1.43 3.09 -13.87
CA GLU A 98 0.55 2.98 -15.04
C GLU A 98 1.33 2.72 -16.32
N ARG A 99 2.47 3.39 -16.53
CA ARG A 99 3.33 3.18 -17.71
C ARG A 99 3.86 1.74 -17.80
N LEU A 100 4.18 1.13 -16.66
CA LEU A 100 4.76 -0.22 -16.58
C LEU A 100 3.71 -1.33 -16.54
N ALA A 101 2.45 -1.00 -16.26
CA ALA A 101 1.34 -1.96 -16.25
C ALA A 101 0.78 -2.26 -17.65
N VAL A 102 1.23 -1.50 -18.67
CA VAL A 102 0.97 -1.73 -20.10
C VAL A 102 2.04 -2.63 -20.69
#